data_AF-A0A0K0FZ46-F1
#
_entry.id   AF-A0A0K0FZ46-F1
#
_cell.length_a   1.000
_cell.length_b   1.000
_cell.length_c   1.000
_cell.angle_alpha   90.00
_cell.angle_beta   90.00
_cell.angle_gamma   90.00
#
_symmetry.space_group_name_H-M   'P 1'
#
loop_
_entity.id
_entity.type
_entity.pdbx_description
1 polymer ?
#
loop_
_entity_poly.entity_id
_entity_poly.type
_entity_poly.pdbx_seq_one_letter_code
_entity_poly.pdbx_strand_id
1 'polypeptide(L)'
;MRFYLSVIILSFIIISQGLVLPKTFANKAACSYPNGTESTIHVFNCDSGKMPMVVRSAEITDDSGNVVYPIDPRKDIIIALSALNNGIVYNDNRVRVKISEYTTNWLTGKCDWVEIPTFGLLNDIDGCSYAHNCPLQTGNLTLKLPINLSKFSSIIDAVAGKNPYQIEIRMQDYNKGNSAHEEFSCVVTQLRFSENN
;
A
#
# COMPACT_ATOMS: atom_id res chain seq x y z
N MET A 1 20.93 -52.18 -70.56
CA MET A 1 20.51 -50.78 -70.39
C MET A 1 19.74 -50.68 -69.08
N ARG A 2 20.18 -49.76 -68.21
CA ARG A 2 19.75 -49.56 -66.81
C ARG A 2 18.27 -49.20 -66.72
N PHE A 3 17.56 -49.69 -65.70
CA PHE A 3 16.58 -48.88 -64.95
C PHE A 3 16.36 -49.48 -63.56
N TYR A 4 17.00 -48.85 -62.56
CA TYR A 4 16.68 -49.03 -61.15
C TYR A 4 15.39 -48.27 -60.85
N LEU A 5 14.36 -48.95 -60.37
CA LEU A 5 13.14 -48.31 -59.87
C LEU A 5 13.21 -48.30 -58.35
N SER A 6 13.84 -47.26 -57.79
CA SER A 6 13.84 -46.98 -56.36
C SER A 6 12.48 -46.43 -55.96
N VAL A 7 11.74 -47.20 -55.14
CA VAL A 7 10.49 -46.75 -54.52
C VAL A 7 10.84 -45.78 -53.40
N ILE A 8 10.68 -44.48 -53.64
CA ILE A 8 10.75 -43.45 -52.61
C ILE A 8 9.35 -43.33 -51.99
N ILE A 9 9.19 -43.86 -50.78
CA ILE A 9 8.00 -43.65 -49.95
C ILE A 9 8.05 -42.20 -49.45
N LEU A 10 7.19 -41.35 -50.01
CA LEU A 10 7.03 -39.96 -49.59
C LEU A 10 6.12 -39.92 -48.36
N SER A 11 6.70 -39.85 -47.16
CA SER A 11 5.97 -39.62 -45.92
C SER A 11 5.47 -38.17 -45.87
N PHE A 12 4.16 -37.97 -46.07
CA PHE A 12 3.52 -36.68 -45.78
C PHE A 12 3.46 -36.46 -44.27
N ILE A 13 4.38 -35.67 -43.73
CA ILE A 13 4.25 -35.10 -42.39
C ILE A 13 3.31 -33.90 -42.53
N ILE A 14 2.05 -34.09 -42.15
CA ILE A 14 1.10 -32.99 -41.97
C ILE A 14 1.50 -32.27 -40.69
N ILE A 15 2.26 -31.18 -40.82
CA ILE A 15 2.49 -30.24 -39.72
C ILE A 15 1.16 -29.53 -39.49
N SER A 16 0.37 -29.98 -38.51
CA SER A 16 -0.73 -29.19 -37.98
C SER A 16 -0.13 -27.96 -37.30
N GLN A 17 -0.01 -26.86 -38.05
CA GLN A 17 0.17 -25.56 -37.42
C GLN A 17 -1.13 -25.27 -36.68
N GLY A 18 -1.21 -25.68 -35.42
CA GLY A 18 -2.18 -25.12 -34.51
C GLY A 18 -1.95 -23.62 -34.52
N LEU A 19 -2.87 -22.87 -35.13
CA LEU A 19 -2.98 -21.44 -34.91
C LEU A 19 -3.20 -21.26 -33.41
N VAL A 20 -2.11 -21.05 -32.67
CA VAL A 20 -2.20 -20.41 -31.36
C VAL A 20 -2.59 -18.99 -31.69
N LEU A 21 -3.90 -18.73 -31.64
CA LEU A 21 -4.42 -17.36 -31.65
C LEU A 21 -3.56 -16.58 -30.64
N PRO A 22 -2.93 -15.46 -31.04
CA PRO A 22 -2.30 -14.60 -30.05
C PRO A 22 -3.40 -14.30 -29.04
N LYS A 23 -3.15 -14.58 -27.75
CA LYS A 23 -4.03 -14.12 -26.69
C LYS A 23 -4.19 -12.64 -26.97
N THR A 24 -5.37 -12.25 -27.43
CA THR A 24 -5.74 -10.86 -27.50
C THR A 24 -5.37 -10.30 -26.13
N PHE A 25 -4.60 -9.21 -26.11
CA PHE A 25 -4.40 -8.45 -24.90
C PHE A 25 -5.80 -8.05 -24.46
N ALA A 26 -6.42 -8.90 -23.64
CA ALA A 26 -7.69 -8.62 -23.03
C ALA A 26 -7.47 -7.27 -22.36
N ASN A 27 -8.22 -6.26 -22.77
CA ASN A 27 -8.28 -4.98 -22.09
C ASN A 27 -8.36 -5.31 -20.60
N LYS A 28 -7.27 -5.07 -19.87
CA LYS A 28 -7.25 -5.22 -18.42
C LYS A 28 -8.38 -4.32 -17.96
N ALA A 29 -9.49 -4.90 -17.49
CA ALA A 29 -10.58 -4.09 -16.98
C ALA A 29 -9.99 -3.22 -15.87
N ALA A 30 -10.02 -1.90 -16.08
CA ALA A 30 -9.50 -0.97 -15.09
C ALA A 30 -10.24 -1.23 -13.77
N CYS A 31 -9.48 -1.44 -12.69
CA CYS A 31 -10.09 -1.73 -11.39
C CYS A 31 -10.85 -0.51 -10.89
N SER A 32 -12.12 -0.69 -10.54
CA SER A 32 -12.93 0.36 -9.92
C SER A 32 -12.34 0.76 -8.57
N TYR A 33 -12.51 2.02 -8.18
CA TYR A 33 -12.08 2.50 -6.86
C TYR A 33 -12.85 1.78 -5.73
N PRO A 34 -12.16 1.05 -4.84
CA PRO A 34 -12.82 0.42 -3.70
C PRO A 34 -13.26 1.51 -2.71
N ASN A 35 -14.38 1.25 -2.02
CA ASN A 35 -14.90 2.07 -0.92
C ASN A 35 -15.16 3.56 -1.19
N GLY A 36 -15.08 4.04 -2.44
CA GLY A 36 -15.21 5.46 -2.75
C GLY A 36 -13.88 6.23 -2.70
N THR A 37 -12.75 5.52 -2.71
CA THR A 37 -11.37 6.05 -2.72
C THR A 37 -11.03 6.87 -3.98
N GLU A 38 -12.01 7.26 -4.78
CA GLU A 38 -11.80 8.19 -5.90
C GLU A 38 -11.79 9.66 -5.44
N SER A 39 -12.52 9.97 -4.36
CA SER A 39 -12.83 11.35 -3.96
C SER A 39 -12.46 11.68 -2.51
N THR A 40 -12.16 10.68 -1.68
CA THR A 40 -11.79 10.89 -0.27
C THR A 40 -10.91 9.76 0.25
N ILE A 41 -10.36 9.95 1.44
CA ILE A 41 -9.68 8.90 2.19
C ILE A 41 -10.67 8.08 3.01
N HIS A 42 -10.33 6.83 3.26
CA HIS A 42 -11.08 5.95 4.16
C HIS A 42 -10.13 5.32 5.18
N VAL A 43 -10.50 5.41 6.45
CA VAL A 43 -9.65 5.00 7.58
C VAL A 43 -10.34 3.89 8.35
N PHE A 44 -9.61 2.82 8.64
CA PHE A 44 -10.10 1.64 9.35
C PHE A 44 -9.08 1.19 10.39
N ASN A 45 -9.54 0.67 11.53
CA ASN A 45 -8.66 -0.07 12.44
C ASN A 45 -8.59 -1.51 11.96
N CYS A 46 -7.38 -2.03 11.73
CA CYS A 46 -7.21 -3.31 11.02
C CYS A 46 -7.70 -4.54 11.81
N ASP A 47 -7.86 -4.38 13.11
CA ASP A 47 -8.24 -5.39 14.08
C ASP A 47 -9.69 -5.21 14.58
N SER A 48 -10.45 -4.33 13.93
CA SER A 48 -11.79 -3.89 14.37
C SER A 48 -11.79 -3.16 15.72
N GLY A 49 -10.69 -2.48 16.08
CA GLY A 49 -10.61 -1.60 17.25
C GLY A 49 -10.47 -2.34 18.58
N LYS A 50 -9.83 -3.50 18.58
CA LYS A 50 -9.57 -4.33 19.78
C LYS A 50 -8.24 -3.99 20.45
N MET A 51 -7.34 -3.34 19.71
CA MET A 51 -6.03 -2.89 20.15
C MET A 51 -6.18 -1.71 21.12
N PRO A 52 -5.22 -1.53 22.04
CA PRO A 52 -5.29 -0.49 23.07
C PRO A 52 -5.52 0.93 22.54
N MET A 53 -4.93 1.27 21.38
CA MET A 53 -5.10 2.57 20.75
C MET A 53 -5.88 2.45 19.44
N VAL A 54 -7.01 3.17 19.38
CA VAL A 54 -7.98 3.15 18.28
C VAL A 54 -8.00 4.50 17.59
N VAL A 55 -7.83 4.53 16.27
CA VAL A 55 -8.03 5.74 15.47
C VAL A 55 -9.52 5.91 15.15
N ARG A 56 -10.06 7.10 15.46
CA ARG A 56 -11.46 7.45 15.23
C ARG A 56 -11.69 8.16 13.91
N SER A 57 -10.76 9.03 13.54
CA SER A 57 -10.78 9.76 12.27
C SER A 57 -9.37 10.17 11.87
N ALA A 58 -9.16 10.35 10.58
CA ALA A 58 -8.02 11.07 10.05
C ALA A 58 -8.45 11.93 8.87
N GLU A 59 -7.75 13.03 8.68
CA GLU A 59 -7.81 13.91 7.52
C GLU A 59 -6.38 14.24 7.11
N ILE A 60 -6.18 14.56 5.83
CA ILE A 60 -4.88 14.99 5.32
C ILE A 60 -5.02 16.45 4.92
N THR A 61 -4.17 17.29 5.49
CA THR A 61 -4.16 18.73 5.26
C THR A 61 -2.82 19.19 4.71
N ASP A 62 -2.82 20.32 3.99
CA ASP A 62 -1.60 21.10 3.74
C ASP A 62 -1.14 21.85 5.00
N ASP A 63 0.00 22.55 4.90
CA ASP A 63 0.54 23.39 5.99
C ASP A 63 -0.36 24.56 6.39
N SER A 64 -1.31 24.94 5.52
CA SER A 64 -2.31 25.97 5.81
C SER A 64 -3.55 25.41 6.50
N GLY A 65 -3.62 24.09 6.70
CA GLY A 65 -4.74 23.40 7.33
C GLY A 65 -5.92 23.11 6.39
N ASN A 66 -5.76 23.29 5.07
CA ASN A 66 -6.80 22.94 4.11
C ASN A 66 -6.75 21.44 3.86
N VAL A 67 -7.92 20.79 3.82
CA VAL A 67 -8.02 19.38 3.43
C VAL A 67 -7.55 19.20 1.98
N VAL A 68 -6.64 18.27 1.75
CA VAL A 68 -6.05 18.00 0.42
C VAL A 68 -6.42 16.61 -0.08
N TYR A 69 -6.92 16.56 -1.31
CA TYR A 69 -7.20 15.33 -2.02
C TYR A 69 -7.29 15.57 -3.54
N PRO A 70 -6.73 14.70 -4.40
CA PRO A 70 -5.83 13.59 -4.08
C PRO A 70 -4.50 14.10 -3.49
N ILE A 71 -3.75 13.21 -2.87
CA ILE A 71 -2.54 13.58 -2.10
C ILE A 71 -1.34 13.64 -3.04
N ASP A 72 -0.58 14.73 -3.01
CA ASP A 72 0.71 14.79 -3.71
C ASP A 72 1.83 14.22 -2.81
N PRO A 73 2.35 13.00 -3.06
CA PRO A 73 3.34 12.37 -2.19
C PRO A 73 4.71 13.09 -2.22
N ARG A 74 4.90 14.06 -3.11
CA ARG A 74 6.14 14.86 -3.23
C ARG A 74 6.13 16.11 -2.35
N LYS A 75 4.96 16.45 -1.79
CA LYS A 75 4.79 17.60 -0.89
C LYS A 75 4.72 17.13 0.55
N ASP A 76 5.12 18.01 1.45
CA ASP A 76 4.86 17.81 2.87
C ASP A 76 3.34 17.87 3.11
N ILE A 77 2.85 16.90 3.87
CA ILE A 77 1.44 16.81 4.24
C ILE A 77 1.34 16.61 5.75
N ILE A 78 0.22 17.02 6.33
CA ILE A 78 -0.07 16.78 7.74
C ILE A 78 -1.23 15.78 7.81
N ILE A 79 -1.02 14.67 8.52
CA ILE A 79 -2.12 13.79 8.92
C ILE A 79 -2.67 14.31 10.24
N ALA A 80 -3.86 14.90 10.20
CA ALA A 80 -4.60 15.29 11.38
C ALA A 80 -5.49 14.13 11.82
N LEU A 81 -5.22 13.54 12.99
CA LEU A 81 -5.93 12.36 13.46
C LEU A 81 -6.53 12.56 14.86
N SER A 82 -7.70 11.96 15.06
CA SER A 82 -8.28 11.76 16.38
C SER A 82 -8.15 10.30 16.76
N ALA A 83 -7.60 10.03 17.94
CA ALA A 83 -7.44 8.68 18.47
C ALA A 83 -7.89 8.61 19.92
N LEU A 84 -8.13 7.38 20.39
CA LEU A 84 -8.37 7.06 21.79
C LEU A 84 -7.32 6.05 22.23
N ASN A 85 -6.53 6.40 23.24
CA ASN A 85 -5.61 5.49 23.89
C ASN A 85 -6.24 4.93 25.18
N ASN A 86 -6.69 3.68 25.14
CA ASN A 86 -7.19 2.93 26.30
C ASN A 86 -6.11 2.07 26.96
N GLY A 87 -4.87 2.11 26.44
CA GLY A 87 -3.74 1.37 26.95
C GLY A 87 -2.96 2.15 28.01
N ILE A 88 -1.65 2.05 27.90
CA ILE A 88 -0.69 2.76 28.75
C ILE A 88 -0.17 4.02 28.04
N VAL A 89 0.69 4.77 28.73
CA VAL A 89 1.45 5.85 28.09
C VAL A 89 2.59 5.24 27.28
N TYR A 90 2.62 5.52 25.98
CA TYR A 90 3.67 5.02 25.08
C TYR A 90 4.77 6.06 24.88
N ASN A 91 6.01 5.67 25.16
CA ASN A 91 7.19 6.54 25.04
C ASN A 91 8.13 6.13 23.91
N ASP A 92 7.99 4.91 23.39
CA ASP A 92 8.89 4.31 22.40
C ASP A 92 8.06 3.61 21.32
N ASN A 93 7.48 4.41 20.44
CA ASN A 93 6.67 3.94 19.33
C ASN A 93 7.57 3.59 18.13
N ARG A 94 7.58 2.31 17.73
CA ARG A 94 8.15 1.88 16.45
C ARG A 94 7.03 1.59 15.47
N VAL A 95 7.22 2.03 14.23
CA VAL A 95 6.20 1.98 13.20
C VAL A 95 6.66 1.09 12.05
N ARG A 96 5.76 0.22 11.60
CA ARG A 96 5.89 -0.56 10.38
C ARG A 96 4.81 -0.14 9.40
N VAL A 97 5.19 0.16 8.16
CA VAL A 97 4.24 0.54 7.11
C VAL A 97 4.28 -0.45 5.96
N LYS A 98 3.11 -0.91 5.55
CA LYS A 98 2.89 -1.61 4.29
C LYS A 98 2.10 -0.73 3.34
N ILE A 99 2.47 -0.76 2.07
CA ILE A 99 1.76 -0.05 1.02
C ILE A 99 1.31 -1.08 -0.01
N SER A 100 0.04 -1.05 -0.38
CA SER A 100 -0.53 -1.89 -1.42
C SER A 100 -1.24 -1.04 -2.46
N GLU A 101 -1.16 -1.46 -3.72
CA GLU A 101 -1.88 -0.88 -4.84
C GLU A 101 -3.10 -1.74 -5.18
N TYR A 102 -4.26 -1.12 -5.43
CA TYR A 102 -5.42 -1.84 -5.95
C TYR A 102 -5.31 -1.99 -7.46
N THR A 103 -4.96 -3.19 -7.91
CA THR A 103 -4.71 -3.47 -9.32
C THR A 103 -5.09 -4.90 -9.66
N THR A 104 -5.10 -5.24 -10.95
CA THR A 104 -5.33 -6.62 -11.37
C THR A 104 -4.14 -7.49 -10.93
N ASN A 105 -4.39 -8.39 -10.00
CA ASN A 105 -3.44 -9.38 -9.53
C ASN A 105 -3.08 -10.33 -10.68
N TRP A 106 -1.78 -10.48 -10.93
CA TRP A 106 -1.25 -11.24 -12.08
C TRP A 106 -1.50 -12.75 -11.98
N LEU A 107 -1.62 -13.29 -10.76
CA LEU A 107 -1.88 -14.72 -10.52
C LEU A 107 -3.36 -15.06 -10.72
N THR A 108 -4.26 -14.18 -10.26
CA THR A 108 -5.70 -14.46 -10.21
C THR A 108 -6.48 -13.82 -11.35
N GLY A 109 -5.91 -12.80 -12.01
CA GLY A 109 -6.60 -11.98 -13.01
C GLY A 109 -7.72 -11.10 -12.44
N LYS A 110 -7.87 -11.03 -11.12
CA LYS A 110 -8.90 -10.23 -10.42
C LYS A 110 -8.30 -8.98 -9.81
N CYS A 111 -9.12 -7.95 -9.60
CA CYS A 111 -8.70 -6.76 -8.86
C CYS A 111 -8.52 -7.11 -7.38
N ASP A 112 -7.34 -6.80 -6.84
CA ASP A 112 -6.96 -7.11 -5.47
C ASP A 112 -5.93 -6.08 -4.97
N TRP A 113 -5.71 -6.06 -3.66
CA TRP A 113 -4.62 -5.28 -3.06
C TRP A 113 -3.30 -6.03 -3.25
N VAL A 114 -2.40 -5.45 -4.03
CA VAL A 114 -1.07 -6.00 -4.31
C VAL A 114 -0.03 -5.19 -3.54
N GLU A 115 0.69 -5.84 -2.62
CA GLU A 115 1.74 -5.19 -1.81
C GLU A 115 2.88 -4.68 -2.72
N ILE A 116 3.27 -3.42 -2.50
CA ILE A 116 4.42 -2.80 -3.14
C ILE A 116 5.65 -3.13 -2.29
N PRO A 117 6.66 -3.84 -2.84
CA PRO A 117 7.81 -4.25 -2.07
C PRO A 117 8.65 -3.03 -1.68
N THR A 118 8.66 -2.68 -0.39
CA THR A 118 9.50 -1.60 0.16
C THR A 118 10.89 -2.09 0.56
N PHE A 119 11.14 -3.40 0.47
CA PHE A 119 12.40 -4.06 0.88
C PHE A 119 12.85 -3.68 2.29
N GLY A 120 11.90 -3.43 3.18
CA GLY A 120 12.14 -3.09 4.58
C GLY A 120 12.43 -1.61 4.86
N LEU A 121 12.42 -0.74 3.86
CA LEU A 121 12.64 0.71 4.04
C LEU A 121 11.63 1.36 4.98
N LEU A 122 10.42 0.79 5.08
CA LEU A 122 9.35 1.30 5.94
C LEU A 122 9.13 0.47 7.21
N ASN A 123 10.12 -0.34 7.59
CA ASN A 123 10.11 -1.09 8.84
C ASN A 123 10.88 -0.32 9.91
N ASP A 124 10.41 -0.41 11.16
CA ASP A 124 11.11 0.09 12.35
C ASP A 124 11.36 1.60 12.39
N ILE A 125 10.44 2.38 11.81
CA ILE A 125 10.48 3.85 11.85
C ILE A 125 10.28 4.29 13.31
N ASP A 126 11.14 5.17 13.81
CA ASP A 126 10.97 5.81 15.12
C ASP A 126 9.81 6.82 15.07
N GLY A 127 8.60 6.37 15.43
CA GLY A 127 7.39 7.19 15.35
C GLY A 127 7.44 8.40 16.28
N CYS A 128 8.06 8.24 17.44
CA CYS A 128 8.23 9.33 18.40
C CYS A 128 9.17 10.42 17.87
N SER A 129 10.32 10.02 17.32
CA SER A 129 11.27 10.97 16.72
C SER A 129 10.75 11.57 15.43
N TYR A 130 10.01 10.82 14.62
CA TYR A 130 9.53 11.28 13.32
C TYR A 130 8.36 12.27 13.46
N ALA A 131 7.38 11.97 14.33
CA ALA A 131 6.18 12.78 14.49
C ALA A 131 6.22 13.76 15.66
N HIS A 132 7.25 13.71 16.51
CA HIS A 132 7.40 14.58 17.69
C HIS A 132 6.15 14.61 18.61
N ASN A 133 5.45 13.48 18.73
CA ASN A 133 4.15 13.36 19.37
C ASN A 133 4.17 12.48 20.64
N CYS A 134 5.33 11.97 21.03
CA CYS A 134 5.48 11.21 22.27
C CYS A 134 5.78 12.14 23.45
N PRO A 135 5.35 11.78 24.67
CA PRO A 135 4.59 10.56 25.01
C PRO A 135 3.14 10.56 24.49
N LEU A 136 2.68 9.42 23.98
CA LEU A 136 1.29 9.20 23.62
C LEU A 136 0.48 8.93 24.88
N GLN A 137 -0.15 9.98 25.42
CA GLN A 137 -0.92 9.94 26.66
C GLN A 137 -2.15 9.03 26.55
N THR A 138 -2.68 8.59 27.70
CA THR A 138 -3.96 7.88 27.75
C THR A 138 -5.12 8.84 27.52
N GLY A 139 -6.26 8.32 27.06
CA GLY A 139 -7.46 9.09 26.76
C GLY A 139 -7.52 9.59 25.32
N ASN A 140 -8.30 10.66 25.09
CA ASN A 140 -8.48 11.23 23.76
C ASN A 140 -7.21 11.95 23.31
N LEU A 141 -6.76 11.63 22.10
CA LEU A 141 -5.61 12.22 21.45
C LEU A 141 -6.04 12.96 20.18
N THR A 142 -5.45 14.12 19.96
CA THR A 142 -5.51 14.85 18.68
C THR A 142 -4.08 15.05 18.22
N LEU A 143 -3.66 14.32 17.20
CA LEU A 143 -2.28 14.35 16.71
C LEU A 143 -2.23 15.00 15.33
N LYS A 144 -1.17 15.77 15.10
CA LYS A 144 -0.79 16.28 13.79
C LYS A 144 0.54 15.67 13.42
N LEU A 145 0.54 14.75 12.47
CA LEU A 145 1.74 14.04 12.06
C LEU A 145 2.26 14.67 10.77
N PRO A 146 3.38 15.43 10.83
CA PRO A 146 4.02 15.91 9.62
C PRO A 146 4.63 14.71 8.88
N ILE A 147 4.24 14.53 7.62
CA ILE A 147 4.75 13.48 6.75
C ILE A 147 5.54 14.14 5.63
N ASN A 148 6.83 13.87 5.62
CA ASN A 148 7.74 14.17 4.53
C ASN A 148 8.25 12.85 3.95
N LEU A 149 7.87 12.57 2.71
CA LEU A 149 8.24 11.33 2.02
C LEU A 149 9.52 11.45 1.19
N SER A 150 10.22 12.59 1.21
CA SER A 150 11.41 12.82 0.37
C SER A 150 12.51 11.78 0.58
N LYS A 151 12.64 11.27 1.81
CA LYS A 151 13.58 10.19 2.18
C LYS A 151 13.21 8.83 1.58
N PHE A 152 12.01 8.70 1.06
CA PHE A 152 11.45 7.49 0.45
C PHE A 152 11.14 7.72 -1.03
N SER A 153 11.91 8.56 -1.72
CA SER A 153 11.70 8.92 -3.12
C SER A 153 11.56 7.73 -4.06
N SER A 154 12.31 6.64 -3.81
CA SER A 154 12.18 5.38 -4.57
C SER A 154 10.81 4.73 -4.44
N ILE A 155 10.11 4.96 -3.32
CA ILE A 155 8.73 4.52 -3.10
C ILE A 155 7.76 5.51 -3.73
N ILE A 156 8.04 6.82 -3.68
CA ILE A 156 7.23 7.85 -4.33
C ILE A 156 7.04 7.50 -5.81
N ASP A 157 8.11 7.15 -6.52
CA ASP A 157 8.05 6.79 -7.94
C ASP A 157 7.20 5.53 -8.19
N ALA A 158 7.17 4.60 -7.23
CA ALA A 158 6.34 3.40 -7.29
C ALA A 158 4.85 3.67 -6.98
N VAL A 159 4.53 4.74 -6.24
CA VAL A 159 3.16 5.09 -5.83
C VAL A 159 2.58 6.30 -6.56
N ALA A 160 3.36 6.98 -7.41
CA ALA A 160 2.91 8.11 -8.23
C ALA A 160 2.08 7.65 -9.44
N GLY A 161 1.05 6.82 -9.19
CA GLY A 161 0.18 6.24 -10.20
C GLY A 161 -1.29 6.65 -10.04
N LYS A 162 -2.14 6.19 -10.97
CA LYS A 162 -3.58 6.48 -10.98
C LYS A 162 -4.40 5.58 -10.04
N ASN A 163 -3.79 4.51 -9.55
CA ASN A 163 -4.51 3.46 -8.84
C ASN A 163 -4.84 3.89 -7.40
N PRO A 164 -5.87 3.29 -6.77
CA PRO A 164 -6.08 3.40 -5.34
C PRO A 164 -4.93 2.73 -4.57
N TYR A 165 -4.54 3.32 -3.45
CA TYR A 165 -3.51 2.77 -2.56
C TYR A 165 -4.09 2.51 -1.17
N GLN A 166 -3.55 1.49 -0.50
CA GLN A 166 -3.82 1.17 0.88
C GLN A 166 -2.52 1.24 1.66
N ILE A 167 -2.50 2.07 2.70
CA ILE A 167 -1.39 2.19 3.63
C ILE A 167 -1.81 1.55 4.96
N GLU A 168 -1.15 0.48 5.35
CA GLU A 168 -1.33 -0.16 6.65
C GLU A 168 -0.17 0.25 7.56
N ILE A 169 -0.51 0.90 8.67
CA ILE A 169 0.43 1.39 9.68
C ILE A 169 0.21 0.57 10.94
N ARG A 170 1.26 -0.12 11.39
CA ARG A 170 1.29 -0.84 12.66
C ARG A 170 2.25 -0.15 13.61
N MET A 171 1.80 0.05 14.84
CA MET A 171 2.55 0.71 15.90
C MET A 171 2.82 -0.30 17.01
N GLN A 172 4.08 -0.44 17.38
CA GLN A 172 4.54 -1.35 18.43
C GLN A 172 5.24 -0.57 19.53
N ASP A 173 4.99 -0.96 20.78
CA ASP A 173 5.67 -0.41 21.93
C ASP A 173 7.01 -1.11 22.09
N TYR A 174 8.08 -0.44 21.69
CA TYR A 174 9.40 -1.07 21.65
C TYR A 174 9.96 -1.30 23.05
N ASN A 175 9.67 -0.43 24.02
CA ASN A 175 10.14 -0.51 25.42
C ASN A 175 11.56 -1.11 25.54
N LYS A 176 12.58 -0.31 25.27
CA LYS A 176 14.00 -0.74 25.29
C LYS A 176 14.31 -1.71 26.46
N GLY A 177 14.58 -2.98 26.13
CA GLY A 177 14.86 -4.06 27.10
C GLY A 177 13.75 -5.10 27.27
N ASN A 178 12.57 -4.88 26.69
CA ASN A 178 11.49 -5.85 26.58
C ASN A 178 11.52 -6.49 25.18
N SER A 179 11.47 -7.82 25.09
CA SER A 179 11.49 -8.55 23.81
C SER A 179 10.11 -8.78 23.19
N ALA A 180 9.03 -8.47 23.91
CA ALA A 180 7.67 -8.75 23.44
C ALA A 180 7.21 -7.78 22.33
N HIS A 181 7.72 -6.54 22.33
CA HIS A 181 7.42 -5.47 21.37
C HIS A 181 5.93 -5.47 20.92
N GLU A 182 5.02 -5.28 21.86
CA GLU A 182 3.60 -5.50 21.64
C GLU A 182 3.00 -4.43 20.70
N GLU A 183 2.24 -4.87 19.69
CA GLU A 183 1.46 -3.97 18.84
C GLU A 183 0.32 -3.34 19.65
N PHE A 184 0.29 -2.01 19.71
CA PHE A 184 -0.75 -1.28 20.44
C PHE A 184 -1.74 -0.56 19.54
N SER A 185 -1.47 -0.47 18.23
CA SER A 185 -2.38 0.11 17.25
C SER A 185 -2.10 -0.38 15.84
N CYS A 186 -3.16 -0.45 15.03
CA CYS A 186 -3.06 -0.82 13.63
C CYS A 186 -4.16 -0.13 12.82
N VAL A 187 -3.74 0.63 11.81
CA VAL A 187 -4.62 1.51 11.04
C VAL A 187 -4.37 1.28 9.57
N VAL A 188 -5.46 1.17 8.81
CA VAL A 188 -5.45 1.08 7.36
C VAL A 188 -6.08 2.34 6.81
N THR A 189 -5.36 3.05 5.94
CA THR A 189 -5.89 4.18 5.19
C THR A 189 -5.92 3.83 3.71
N GLN A 190 -7.07 3.95 3.07
CA GLN A 190 -7.23 3.85 1.63
C GLN A 190 -7.32 5.27 1.06
N LEU A 191 -6.51 5.54 0.04
CA LEU A 191 -6.34 6.88 -0.53
C LEU A 191 -5.92 6.82 -2.00
N ARG A 192 -5.87 7.98 -2.65
CA ARG A 192 -5.32 8.14 -3.99
C ARG A 192 -4.24 9.22 -3.99
N PHE A 193 -3.14 8.95 -4.68
CA PHE A 193 -2.11 9.95 -4.94
C PHE A 193 -2.42 10.75 -6.22
N SER A 194 -1.96 11.99 -6.29
CA SER A 194 -2.06 12.81 -7.49
C SER A 194 -1.04 12.35 -8.53
N GLU A 195 -1.43 12.37 -9.80
CA GLU A 195 -0.52 12.08 -10.91
C GLU A 195 0.55 13.19 -11.09
N ASN A 196 1.68 12.83 -11.69
CA ASN A 196 2.66 13.79 -12.15
C ASN A 196 2.02 14.72 -13.21
N ASN A 197 2.02 16.03 -12.94
CA ASN A 197 2.03 17.04 -14.02
C ASN A 197 3.48 17.31 -14.40
#